data_AF-A0AAV0BD67-F1
#
_entry.id   AF-A0AAV0BD67-F1
#
_cell.length_a   1.000
_cell.length_b   1.000
_cell.length_c   1.000
_cell.angle_alpha   90.00
_cell.angle_beta   90.00
_cell.angle_gamma   90.00
#
_symmetry.space_group_name_H-M   'P 1'
#
loop_
_entity.id
_entity.type
_entity.pdbx_description
1 polymer ?
#
loop_
_entity_poly.entity_id
_entity_poly.type
_entity_poly.pdbx_seq_one_letter_code
_entity_poly.pdbx_strand_id
1 'polypeptide(L)'
;MVVWLMFLFSFIGIVASDFFCPNLSNLSNRLGLNKNLTGVTFLGFGNGAPDVLSTFVAMRSGTGSLAIGELIGAASFIVTVVDKRSFTRDLGFFTLAILLIIIIIIITNGRILSWEANILMILYMIYVITVGLGTWYNHHRQSKIKFIQRVRTKFLDEPTISPQKLTYNFLDELIVELKDESSLPIIQVSFYTNRL
;
A
#
# COMPACT_ATOMS: atom_id res chain seq x y z
N MET A 1 -31.68 -16.43 -0.83
CA MET A 1 -30.52 -15.89 -1.59
C MET A 1 -29.41 -15.36 -0.68
N VAL A 2 -29.68 -14.44 0.24
CA VAL A 2 -28.64 -13.89 1.15
C VAL A 2 -27.98 -14.95 2.04
N VAL A 3 -28.76 -15.86 2.64
CA VAL A 3 -28.21 -16.96 3.47
C VAL A 3 -27.28 -17.87 2.67
N TRP A 4 -27.60 -18.14 1.41
CA TRP A 4 -26.77 -18.95 0.52
C TRP A 4 -25.46 -18.25 0.16
N LEU A 5 -25.51 -16.94 -0.11
CA LEU A 5 -24.31 -16.13 -0.34
C LEU A 5 -23.40 -16.08 0.89
N MET A 6 -23.96 -15.92 2.09
CA MET A 6 -23.19 -15.96 3.33
C MET A 6 -22.53 -17.32 3.55
N PHE A 7 -23.26 -18.42 3.29
CA PHE A 7 -22.70 -19.77 3.38
C PHE A 7 -21.52 -19.97 2.42
N LEU A 8 -21.68 -19.60 1.14
CA LEU A 8 -20.61 -19.70 0.14
C LEU A 8 -19.41 -18.84 0.51
N PHE A 9 -19.64 -17.61 0.97
CA PHE A 9 -18.56 -16.71 1.40
C PHE A 9 -17.81 -17.25 2.62
N SER A 10 -18.50 -17.79 3.63
CA SER A 10 -17.84 -18.43 4.76
C SER A 10 -17.05 -19.66 4.33
N PHE A 11 -17.60 -20.48 3.44
CA PHE A 11 -16.90 -21.67 2.95
C PHE A 11 -15.64 -21.31 2.17
N ILE A 12 -15.71 -20.32 1.26
CA ILE A 12 -14.52 -19.84 0.53
C ILE A 12 -13.47 -19.28 1.49
N GLY A 13 -13.90 -18.57 2.54
CA GLY A 13 -13.02 -18.02 3.56
C GLY A 13 -12.29 -19.10 4.36
N ILE A 14 -13.00 -20.16 4.75
CA ILE A 14 -12.42 -21.31 5.45
C ILE A 14 -11.42 -22.02 4.55
N VAL A 15 -11.79 -22.31 3.30
CA VAL A 15 -10.89 -22.97 2.33
C VAL A 15 -9.65 -22.11 2.05
N ALA A 16 -9.80 -20.79 1.92
CA ALA A 16 -8.67 -19.88 1.74
C ALA A 16 -7.76 -19.86 2.99
N SER A 17 -8.33 -19.81 4.19
CA SER A 17 -7.56 -19.85 5.43
C SER A 17 -6.75 -21.16 5.58
N ASP A 18 -7.39 -22.29 5.33
CA ASP A 18 -6.81 -23.59 5.67
C ASP A 18 -5.91 -24.16 4.56
N PHE A 19 -6.18 -23.82 3.30
CA PHE A 19 -5.40 -24.33 2.16
C PHE A 19 -4.58 -23.25 1.47
N PHE A 20 -5.10 -22.03 1.26
CA PHE A 20 -4.38 -21.02 0.49
C PHE A 20 -3.25 -20.38 1.31
N CYS A 21 -3.53 -19.92 2.54
CA CYS A 21 -2.54 -19.25 3.39
C CYS A 21 -1.30 -20.11 3.75
N PRO A 22 -1.43 -21.40 4.14
CA PRO A 22 -0.27 -22.23 4.46
C PRO A 22 0.58 -22.56 3.22
N ASN A 23 -0.06 -22.74 2.06
CA ASN A 23 0.65 -22.95 0.80
C ASN A 23 1.45 -21.71 0.39
N LEU A 24 0.90 -20.50 0.59
CA LEU A 24 1.64 -19.26 0.39
C LEU A 24 2.83 -19.14 1.34
N SER A 25 2.68 -19.50 2.63
CA SER A 25 3.79 -19.49 3.58
C SER A 25 4.90 -20.46 3.18
N ASN A 26 4.55 -21.65 2.68
CA ASN A 26 5.53 -22.64 2.21
C ASN A 26 6.27 -22.14 0.96
N LEU A 27 5.57 -21.52 0.02
CA LEU A 27 6.17 -20.92 -1.16
C LEU A 27 7.11 -19.76 -0.79
N SER A 28 6.69 -18.93 0.16
CA SER A 28 7.51 -17.84 0.71
C SER A 28 8.81 -18.31 1.32
N ASN A 29 8.76 -19.40 2.11
CA ASN A 29 9.95 -19.99 2.72
C ASN A 29 10.94 -20.49 1.66
N ARG A 30 10.45 -21.03 0.55
CA ARG A 30 11.31 -21.44 -0.59
C ARG A 30 11.92 -20.26 -1.34
N LEU A 31 11.21 -19.14 -1.38
CA LEU A 31 11.67 -17.91 -2.04
C LEU A 31 12.45 -16.98 -1.10
N GLY A 32 12.63 -17.35 0.18
CA GLY A 32 13.35 -16.53 1.17
C GLY A 32 12.61 -15.25 1.59
N LEU A 33 11.30 -15.18 1.36
CA LEU A 33 10.49 -13.99 1.69
C LEU A 33 9.95 -14.06 3.13
N ASN A 34 9.94 -12.92 3.82
CA ASN A 34 9.33 -12.80 5.16
C ASN A 34 7.79 -12.89 5.09
N LYS A 35 7.14 -13.41 6.13
CA LYS A 35 5.69 -13.63 6.22
C LYS A 35 4.85 -12.39 5.89
N ASN A 36 5.32 -11.20 6.29
CA ASN A 36 4.63 -9.94 5.98
C ASN A 36 4.62 -9.66 4.47
N LEU A 37 5.73 -9.93 3.77
CA LEU A 37 5.81 -9.78 2.32
C LEU A 37 4.96 -10.84 1.61
N THR A 38 4.89 -12.06 2.14
CA THR A 38 4.03 -13.13 1.61
C THR A 38 2.57 -12.68 1.54
N GLY A 39 2.06 -12.16 2.65
CA GLY A 39 0.66 -11.71 2.75
C GLY A 39 0.40 -10.54 1.82
N VAL A 40 1.28 -9.54 1.78
CA VAL A 40 1.06 -8.37 0.93
C VAL A 40 1.17 -8.70 -0.56
N THR A 41 2.15 -9.52 -0.96
CA THR A 41 2.42 -9.80 -2.38
C THR A 41 1.57 -10.93 -2.92
N PHE A 42 1.57 -12.11 -2.30
CA PHE A 42 0.90 -13.26 -2.90
C PHE A 42 -0.62 -13.28 -2.68
N LEU A 43 -1.11 -12.76 -1.55
CA LEU A 43 -2.57 -12.59 -1.37
C LEU A 43 -3.08 -11.53 -2.34
N GLY A 44 -2.36 -10.40 -2.47
CA GLY A 44 -2.67 -9.35 -3.44
C GLY A 44 -2.63 -9.86 -4.88
N PHE A 45 -1.60 -10.63 -5.24
CA PHE A 45 -1.48 -11.24 -6.56
C PHE A 45 -2.58 -12.28 -6.81
N GLY A 46 -2.89 -13.14 -5.85
CA GLY A 46 -3.95 -14.14 -5.97
C GLY A 46 -5.33 -13.53 -6.18
N ASN A 47 -5.58 -12.36 -5.58
CA ASN A 47 -6.82 -11.61 -5.79
C ASN A 47 -6.86 -10.94 -7.17
N GLY A 48 -5.78 -10.26 -7.59
CA GLY A 48 -5.77 -9.47 -8.83
C GLY A 48 -5.46 -10.25 -10.12
N ALA A 49 -4.81 -11.40 -10.04
CA ALA A 49 -4.46 -12.21 -11.22
C ALA A 49 -5.68 -12.64 -12.06
N PRO A 50 -6.77 -13.21 -11.49
CA PRO A 50 -7.95 -13.58 -12.27
C PRO A 50 -8.61 -12.36 -12.93
N ASP A 51 -8.63 -11.20 -12.27
CA ASP A 51 -9.23 -9.97 -12.81
C ASP A 51 -8.47 -9.46 -14.04
N VAL A 52 -7.14 -9.47 -13.99
CA VAL A 52 -6.28 -9.08 -15.13
C VAL A 52 -6.45 -10.06 -16.30
N LEU A 53 -6.50 -11.36 -16.02
CA LEU A 53 -6.72 -12.38 -17.05
C LEU A 53 -8.11 -12.26 -17.69
N SER A 54 -9.14 -12.07 -16.88
CA SER A 54 -10.51 -11.82 -17.34
C SER A 54 -10.58 -10.59 -18.23
N THR A 55 -9.97 -9.49 -17.79
CA THR A 55 -9.89 -8.23 -18.55
C THR A 55 -9.17 -8.43 -19.88
N PHE A 56 -8.04 -9.16 -19.89
CA PHE A 56 -7.29 -9.45 -21.11
C PHE A 56 -8.12 -10.27 -22.12
N VAL A 57 -8.84 -11.28 -21.64
CA VAL A 57 -9.73 -12.09 -22.48
C VAL A 57 -10.89 -11.24 -23.02
N ALA A 58 -11.51 -10.40 -22.19
CA ALA A 58 -12.59 -9.50 -22.61
C ALA A 58 -12.14 -8.47 -23.65
N MET A 59 -10.94 -7.91 -23.50
CA MET A 59 -10.31 -7.02 -24.47
C MET A 59 -10.13 -7.70 -25.83
N ARG A 60 -9.73 -8.98 -25.85
CA ARG A 60 -9.55 -9.75 -27.09
C ARG A 60 -10.88 -10.17 -27.72
N SER A 61 -11.92 -10.40 -26.92
CA SER A 61 -13.26 -10.81 -27.37
C SER A 61 -14.17 -9.63 -27.77
N GLY A 62 -13.64 -8.41 -27.86
CA GLY A 62 -14.42 -7.23 -28.26
C GLY A 62 -15.36 -6.66 -27.18
N THR A 63 -15.24 -7.14 -25.94
CA THR A 63 -16.00 -6.67 -24.76
C THR A 63 -15.14 -5.83 -23.82
N GLY A 64 -14.06 -5.24 -24.33
CA GLY A 64 -13.12 -4.44 -23.55
C GLY A 64 -13.75 -3.27 -22.78
N SER A 65 -14.77 -2.62 -23.35
CA SER A 65 -15.48 -1.53 -22.67
C SER A 65 -16.16 -1.97 -21.37
N LEU A 66 -16.67 -3.21 -21.33
CA LEU A 66 -17.30 -3.78 -20.13
C LEU A 66 -16.24 -4.07 -19.05
N ALA A 67 -15.11 -4.66 -19.44
CA ALA A 67 -14.02 -4.95 -18.52
C ALA A 67 -13.37 -3.67 -17.94
N ILE A 68 -13.24 -2.62 -18.75
CA ILE A 68 -12.79 -1.30 -18.27
C ILE A 68 -13.79 -0.73 -17.25
N GLY A 69 -15.09 -0.88 -17.50
CA GLY A 69 -16.13 -0.44 -16.57
C GLY A 69 -16.09 -1.16 -15.22
N GLU A 70 -15.86 -2.48 -15.23
CA GLU A 70 -15.67 -3.28 -14.02
C GLU A 70 -14.44 -2.81 -13.22
N LEU A 71 -13.30 -2.63 -13.88
CA LEU A 71 -12.06 -2.17 -13.25
C LEU A 71 -12.21 -0.78 -12.61
N ILE A 72 -12.82 0.16 -13.34
CA ILE A 72 -13.09 1.51 -12.84
C ILE A 72 -14.06 1.48 -11.64
N GLY A 73 -15.09 0.64 -11.70
CA GLY A 73 -16.04 0.46 -10.60
C GLY A 73 -15.39 -0.09 -9.33
N ALA A 74 -14.59 -1.15 -9.46
CA ALA A 74 -13.86 -1.76 -8.35
C ALA A 74 -12.88 -0.77 -7.71
N ALA A 75 -12.09 -0.05 -8.51
CA ALA A 75 -11.16 0.97 -8.02
C ALA A 75 -11.88 2.11 -7.27
N SER A 76 -13.01 2.59 -7.82
CA SER A 76 -13.82 3.63 -7.19
C SER A 76 -14.36 3.19 -5.83
N PHE A 77 -14.82 1.94 -5.72
CA PHE A 77 -15.31 1.37 -4.48
C PHE A 77 -14.21 1.29 -3.41
N ILE A 78 -13.02 0.82 -3.77
CA ILE A 78 -11.90 0.70 -2.81
C ILE A 78 -11.49 2.08 -2.31
N VAL A 79 -11.31 3.06 -3.20
CA VAL A 79 -10.90 4.41 -2.82
C VAL A 79 -11.92 5.05 -1.90
N THR A 80 -13.23 4.92 -2.20
CA THR A 80 -14.30 5.55 -1.40
C THR A 80 -14.56 4.89 -0.06
N VAL A 81 -14.55 3.56 0.01
CA VAL A 81 -14.98 2.82 1.20
C VAL A 81 -13.82 2.52 2.15
N VAL A 82 -12.64 2.21 1.62
CA VAL A 82 -11.54 1.61 2.41
C VAL A 82 -10.56 2.64 2.93
N ASP A 83 -10.13 3.62 2.13
CA ASP A 83 -9.09 4.57 2.54
C ASP A 83 -9.55 6.04 2.50
N LYS A 84 -10.03 6.52 3.66
CA LYS A 84 -10.46 7.92 3.84
C LYS A 84 -9.32 8.93 4.01
N ARG A 85 -8.11 8.49 4.39
CA ARG A 85 -7.00 9.40 4.72
C ARG A 85 -6.23 9.84 3.49
N SER A 86 -6.06 8.94 2.52
CA SER A 86 -5.44 9.24 1.22
C SER A 86 -6.47 9.57 0.14
N PHE A 87 -7.77 9.52 0.48
CA PHE A 87 -8.90 9.62 -0.44
C PHE A 87 -8.78 10.74 -1.47
N THR A 88 -8.49 11.96 -1.01
CA THR A 88 -8.47 13.15 -1.90
C THR A 88 -7.35 13.09 -2.93
N ARG A 89 -6.18 12.55 -2.55
CA ARG A 89 -5.06 12.35 -3.48
C ARG A 89 -5.41 11.25 -4.48
N ASP A 90 -5.81 10.09 -3.98
CA ASP A 90 -6.00 8.90 -4.82
C ASP A 90 -7.21 9.09 -5.74
N LEU A 91 -8.30 9.71 -5.26
CA LEU A 91 -9.45 10.09 -6.08
C LEU A 91 -9.09 11.17 -7.13
N GLY A 92 -8.24 12.14 -6.78
CA GLY A 92 -7.82 13.21 -7.70
C GLY A 92 -7.06 12.65 -8.91
N PHE A 93 -6.04 11.82 -8.66
CA PHE A 93 -5.29 11.16 -9.74
C PHE A 93 -6.15 10.17 -10.53
N PHE A 94 -7.04 9.44 -9.86
CA PHE A 94 -7.97 8.54 -10.52
C PHE A 94 -8.96 9.27 -11.44
N THR A 95 -9.53 10.38 -10.98
CA THR A 95 -10.42 11.23 -11.79
C THR A 95 -9.68 11.81 -12.98
N LEU A 96 -8.45 12.26 -12.79
CA LEU A 96 -7.61 12.78 -13.87
C LEU A 96 -7.27 11.71 -14.91
N ALA A 97 -6.98 10.47 -14.47
CA ALA A 97 -6.74 9.35 -15.37
C ALA A 97 -7.99 9.03 -16.22
N ILE A 98 -9.18 8.98 -15.61
CA ILE A 98 -10.43 8.76 -16.33
C ILE A 98 -10.70 9.89 -17.33
N LEU A 99 -10.50 11.14 -16.92
CA LEU A 99 -10.66 12.30 -17.81
C LEU A 99 -9.73 12.22 -19.02
N LEU A 100 -8.45 11.85 -18.83
CA LEU A 100 -7.51 11.67 -19.93
C LEU A 100 -7.93 10.54 -20.87
N ILE A 101 -8.39 9.40 -20.33
CA ILE A 101 -8.90 8.29 -21.15
C ILE A 101 -10.09 8.75 -21.99
N ILE A 102 -11.03 9.50 -21.41
CA ILE A 102 -12.20 10.03 -22.13
C ILE A 102 -11.78 10.98 -23.24
N ILE A 103 -10.85 11.90 -22.96
CA ILE A 103 -10.32 12.86 -23.95
C ILE A 103 -9.64 12.13 -25.11
N ILE A 104 -8.84 11.11 -24.81
CA ILE A 104 -8.16 10.29 -25.83
C ILE A 104 -9.19 9.57 -26.72
N ILE A 105 -10.22 8.96 -26.13
CA ILE A 105 -11.27 8.25 -26.89
C ILE A 105 -12.01 9.21 -27.85
N ILE A 106 -12.28 10.44 -27.42
CA ILE A 106 -12.95 11.47 -28.22
C ILE A 106 -12.08 11.92 -29.39
N ILE A 107 -10.78 12.14 -29.17
CA ILE A 107 -9.85 12.61 -30.20
C ILE A 107 -9.58 11.52 -31.25
N THR A 108 -9.49 10.26 -30.82
CA THR A 108 -8.96 9.18 -31.65
C THR A 108 -10.06 8.27 -32.22
N ASN A 109 -11.32 8.73 -32.22
CA ASN A 109 -12.48 7.99 -32.73
C ASN A 109 -12.55 6.53 -32.25
N GLY A 110 -12.23 6.30 -30.96
CA GLY A 110 -12.32 4.98 -30.32
C GLY A 110 -11.16 4.01 -30.57
N ARG A 111 -10.02 4.45 -31.15
CA ARG A 111 -8.79 3.64 -31.24
C ARG A 111 -7.75 4.15 -30.26
N ILE A 112 -7.02 3.25 -29.60
CA ILE A 112 -5.91 3.60 -28.71
C ILE A 112 -4.59 3.37 -29.46
N LEU A 113 -3.84 4.45 -29.70
CA LEU A 113 -2.52 4.43 -30.32
C LEU A 113 -1.43 4.12 -29.28
N SER A 114 -0.32 3.51 -29.72
CA SER A 114 0.79 3.12 -28.82
C SER A 114 1.38 4.29 -28.02
N TRP A 115 1.35 5.52 -28.57
CA TRP A 115 1.81 6.71 -27.86
C TRP A 115 0.90 7.10 -26.68
N GLU A 116 -0.42 6.92 -26.83
CA GLU A 116 -1.41 7.23 -25.80
C GLU A 116 -1.29 6.27 -24.61
N ALA A 117 -1.01 5.00 -24.90
CA ALA A 117 -0.70 4.01 -23.87
C ALA A 117 0.56 4.39 -23.07
N ASN A 118 1.58 4.97 -23.72
CA ASN A 118 2.78 5.45 -23.03
C ASN A 118 2.49 6.66 -22.13
N ILE A 119 1.63 7.60 -22.55
CA ILE A 119 1.20 8.72 -21.71
C ILE A 119 0.51 8.22 -20.44
N LEU A 120 -0.39 7.23 -20.57
CA LEU A 120 -1.08 6.63 -19.41
C LEU A 120 -0.10 5.89 -18.49
N MET A 121 0.90 5.20 -19.03
CA MET A 121 1.96 4.58 -18.23
C MET A 121 2.80 5.61 -17.46
N ILE A 122 3.17 6.73 -18.10
CA ILE A 122 3.93 7.81 -17.45
C ILE A 122 3.10 8.42 -16.31
N LEU A 123 1.79 8.66 -16.54
CA LEU A 123 0.89 9.15 -15.50
C LEU A 123 0.84 8.19 -14.30
N TYR A 124 0.75 6.89 -14.55
CA TYR A 124 0.78 5.88 -13.50
C TYR A 124 2.09 5.92 -12.71
N MET A 125 3.24 6.04 -13.39
CA MET A 125 4.54 6.17 -12.72
C MET A 125 4.60 7.43 -11.84
N ILE A 126 4.10 8.57 -12.33
CA ILE A 126 4.02 9.82 -11.54
C ILE A 126 3.14 9.64 -10.30
N TYR A 127 2.00 8.97 -10.44
CA TYR A 127 1.13 8.64 -9.32
C TYR A 127 1.85 7.77 -8.27
N VAL A 128 2.47 6.67 -8.69
CA VAL A 128 3.21 5.76 -7.80
C VAL A 128 4.33 6.49 -7.07
N ILE A 129 5.06 7.36 -7.75
CA ILE A 129 6.11 8.19 -7.13
C ILE A 129 5.51 9.16 -6.11
N THR A 130 4.42 9.85 -6.45
CA THR A 130 3.76 10.81 -5.55
C THR A 130 3.20 10.11 -4.30
N VAL A 131 2.59 8.95 -4.47
CA VAL A 131 2.10 8.12 -3.36
C VAL A 131 3.24 7.59 -2.52
N GLY A 132 4.27 7.02 -3.16
CA GLY A 132 5.46 6.47 -2.50
C GLY A 132 6.18 7.54 -1.68
N LEU A 133 6.44 8.71 -2.25
CA LEU A 133 7.04 9.84 -1.55
C LEU A 133 6.14 10.38 -0.44
N GLY A 134 4.83 10.49 -0.69
CA GLY A 134 3.87 10.99 0.31
C GLY A 134 3.72 10.06 1.50
N THR A 135 3.69 8.74 1.27
CA THR A 135 3.65 7.73 2.32
C THR A 135 4.97 7.68 3.09
N TRP A 136 6.11 7.70 2.39
CA TRP A 136 7.43 7.75 3.01
C TRP A 136 7.61 9.00 3.88
N TYR A 137 7.25 10.18 3.37
CA TYR A 137 7.32 11.44 4.12
C TYR A 137 6.42 11.44 5.37
N ASN A 138 5.17 10.99 5.22
CA ASN A 138 4.26 10.90 6.36
C ASN A 138 4.72 9.87 7.38
N HIS A 139 5.27 8.73 6.96
CA HIS A 139 5.79 7.72 7.88
C HIS A 139 6.93 8.27 8.75
N HIS A 140 7.88 8.97 8.14
CA HIS A 140 9.01 9.60 8.85
C HIS A 140 8.55 10.73 9.79
N ARG A 141 7.48 11.46 9.43
CA ARG A 141 6.94 12.54 10.26
C ARG A 141 6.15 12.02 11.46
N GLN A 142 5.44 10.91 11.31
CA GLN A 142 4.64 10.30 12.39
C GLN A 142 5.52 9.77 13.53
N SER A 143 6.71 9.23 13.24
CA SER A 143 7.65 8.77 14.27
C SER A 143 8.09 9.91 15.20
N LYS A 144 8.32 11.11 14.64
CA LYS A 144 8.69 12.31 15.42
C LYS A 144 7.54 12.85 16.28
N ILE A 145 6.30 12.79 15.78
CA ILE A 145 5.14 13.29 16.54
C ILE A 145 4.78 12.33 17.69
N LYS A 146 4.82 11.01 17.44
CA LYS A 146 4.61 10.01 18.50
C LYS A 146 5.68 10.07 19.58
N PHE A 147 6.93 10.37 19.20
CA PHE A 147 8.02 10.65 20.13
C PHE A 147 7.66 11.81 21.07
N ILE A 148 7.26 12.97 20.51
CA ILE A 148 6.97 14.18 21.32
C ILE A 148 5.77 13.94 22.24
N GLN A 149 4.78 13.14 21.80
CA GLN A 149 3.63 12.76 22.62
C GLN A 149 3.99 11.79 23.75
N ARG A 150 4.82 10.77 23.51
CA ARG A 150 5.32 9.85 24.56
C ARG A 150 6.11 10.61 25.64
N VAL A 151 6.93 11.57 25.22
CA VAL A 151 7.68 12.42 26.14
C VAL A 151 6.74 13.32 26.95
N ARG A 152 5.79 14.01 26.30
CA ARG A 152 4.82 14.89 26.97
C ARG A 152 3.91 14.15 27.96
N THR A 153 3.50 12.92 27.64
CA THR A 153 2.66 12.11 28.54
C THR A 153 3.44 11.64 29.77
N LYS A 154 4.65 11.08 29.60
CA LYS A 154 5.54 10.74 30.74
C LYS A 154 5.83 11.95 31.63
N PHE A 155 5.95 13.17 31.07
CA PHE A 155 6.08 14.41 31.86
C PHE A 155 4.83 14.83 32.65
N LEU A 156 3.62 14.49 32.17
CA LEU A 156 2.36 14.83 32.84
C LEU A 156 2.02 13.86 33.97
N ASP A 157 2.39 12.58 33.82
CA ASP A 157 2.12 11.53 34.81
C ASP A 157 3.14 11.52 35.97
N GLU A 158 4.40 11.94 35.72
CA GLU A 158 5.46 11.98 36.74
C GLU A 158 6.14 13.37 36.81
N PRO A 159 5.51 14.37 37.45
CA PRO A 159 6.03 15.75 37.51
C PRO A 159 7.30 15.91 38.36
N THR A 160 7.70 14.87 39.11
CA THR A 160 8.87 14.88 40.02
C THR A 160 10.16 14.42 39.35
N ILE A 161 10.12 13.86 38.14
CA ILE A 161 11.32 13.40 37.43
C ILE A 161 12.04 14.58 36.79
N SER A 162 13.33 14.74 37.11
CA SER A 162 14.15 15.79 36.50
C SER A 162 14.24 15.59 34.98
N PRO A 163 14.13 16.66 34.17
CA PRO A 163 14.06 16.57 32.71
C PRO A 163 15.27 15.87 32.07
N GLN A 164 16.41 15.89 32.76
CA GLN A 164 17.63 15.22 32.35
C GLN A 164 17.52 13.68 32.46
N LYS A 165 16.91 13.15 33.52
CA LYS A 165 16.77 11.70 33.75
C LYS A 165 15.74 11.07 32.81
N LEU A 166 14.68 11.81 32.47
CA LEU A 166 13.73 11.38 31.45
C LEU A 166 14.37 11.30 30.06
N THR A 167 15.29 12.22 29.74
CA THR A 167 16.01 12.23 28.46
C THR A 167 16.93 11.00 28.31
N TYR A 168 17.64 10.60 29.37
CA TYR A 168 18.52 9.41 29.33
C TYR A 168 17.75 8.10 29.19
N ASN A 169 16.72 7.87 30.00
CA ASN A 169 15.87 6.66 29.89
C ASN A 169 15.21 6.55 28.51
N PHE A 170 14.96 7.70 27.88
CA PHE A 170 14.39 7.79 26.56
C PHE A 170 15.41 7.48 25.44
N LEU A 171 16.67 7.94 25.58
CA LEU A 171 17.74 7.58 24.66
C LEU A 171 17.99 6.07 24.67
N ASP A 172 17.90 5.42 25.83
CA ASP A 172 18.00 3.97 25.94
C ASP A 172 16.83 3.25 25.25
N GLU A 173 15.59 3.72 25.42
CA GLU A 173 14.41 3.20 24.68
C GLU A 173 14.61 3.30 23.16
N LEU A 174 15.14 4.43 22.65
CA LEU A 174 15.44 4.59 21.23
C LEU A 174 16.60 3.74 20.73
N ILE A 175 17.65 3.58 21.53
CA ILE A 175 18.77 2.70 21.17
C ILE A 175 18.28 1.26 21.05
N VAL A 176 17.34 0.83 21.90
CA VAL A 176 16.71 -0.49 21.82
C VAL A 176 15.82 -0.62 20.58
N GLU A 177 14.98 0.39 20.29
CA GLU A 177 14.06 0.35 19.14
C GLU A 177 14.81 0.45 17.79
N LEU A 178 15.89 1.25 17.72
CA LEU A 178 16.78 1.31 16.55
C LEU A 178 17.65 0.05 16.40
N LYS A 179 17.91 -0.69 17.49
CA LYS A 179 18.62 -1.97 17.45
C LYS A 179 17.72 -3.10 16.94
N ASP A 180 16.41 -3.06 17.18
CA ASP A 180 15.45 -4.01 16.63
C ASP A 180 15.22 -3.79 15.11
N GLU A 181 15.29 -2.52 14.67
CA GLU A 181 15.18 -2.12 13.27
C GLU A 181 16.47 -2.42 12.45
N SER A 182 17.57 -2.79 13.11
CA SER A 182 18.88 -3.09 12.51
C SER A 182 19.02 -4.46 11.81
N SER A 183 17.90 -5.09 11.46
CA SER A 183 17.87 -6.28 10.57
C SER A 183 17.87 -5.94 9.07
N LEU A 184 17.93 -4.66 8.69
CA LEU A 184 18.20 -4.20 7.33
C LEU A 184 19.51 -3.39 7.30
N PRO A 185 20.53 -3.80 6.52
CA PRO A 185 21.85 -3.21 6.61
C PRO A 185 21.96 -1.94 5.76
N ILE A 186 22.99 -1.16 6.11
CA ILE A 186 23.63 -0.07 5.35
C ILE A 186 22.96 1.31 5.54
N ILE A 187 23.80 2.28 5.93
CA ILE A 187 23.54 3.72 6.14
C ILE A 187 23.11 4.07 7.58
N GLN A 188 24.04 4.05 8.55
CA GLN A 188 24.04 5.02 9.69
C GLN A 188 25.35 5.07 10.52
N VAL A 189 26.43 4.36 10.17
CA VAL A 189 27.68 4.43 10.95
C VAL A 189 28.60 5.61 10.53
N SER A 190 28.35 6.28 9.40
CA SER A 190 29.30 7.30 8.90
C SER A 190 29.16 8.71 9.50
N PHE A 191 28.13 9.00 10.31
CA PHE A 191 27.87 10.39 10.76
C PHE A 191 28.23 10.71 12.21
N TYR A 192 28.56 9.72 13.05
CA TYR A 192 28.88 9.96 14.47
C TYR A 192 30.37 9.97 14.82
N THR A 193 31.26 9.48 13.95
CA THR A 193 32.70 9.38 14.25
C THR A 193 33.51 10.63 13.86
N ASN A 194 32.89 11.68 13.31
CA ASN A 194 33.63 12.83 12.75
C ASN A 194 33.31 14.19 13.42
N ARG A 195 32.81 14.16 14.67
CA ARG A 195 32.69 15.35 15.54
C ARG A 195 32.99 15.04 17.01
N LEU A 196 34.09 14.35 17.24
CA LEU A 196 34.84 14.44 18.49
C LEU A 196 36.22 15.02 18.17
#